data_AF-A0A4Q5QVS5-F1
#
_entry.id   AF-A0A4Q5QVS5-F1
#
_cell.length_a   1.000
_cell.length_b   1.000
_cell.length_c   1.000
_cell.angle_alpha   90.00
_cell.angle_beta   90.00
_cell.angle_gamma   90.00
#
_symmetry.space_group_name_H-M   'P 1'
#
loop_
_entity.id
_entity.type
_entity.pdbx_description
1 polymer ?
#
loop_
_entity_poly.entity_id
_entity_poly.type
_entity_poly.pdbx_seq_one_letter_code
_entity_poly.pdbx_strand_id
1 'polypeptide(L)'
;MRQQIGQIIVGQQDLLELLLVALLADGHVLLEGVPGVAKTLTAKLLARTLDVPFSRIQFTPDLMPADVLGTSIFRPAQGDFEFRPGPIFASVVLIDEINRAPAKTQSALFEVMEER
;
A
#
# COMPACT_ATOMS: atom_id res chain seq x y z
N MET A 1 -3.94 8.46 -18.89
CA MET A 1 -3.41 8.42 -17.51
C MET A 1 -3.12 9.81 -16.92
N ARG A 2 -2.02 10.51 -17.27
CA ARG A 2 -1.69 11.85 -16.70
C ARG A 2 -2.85 12.87 -16.82
N GLN A 3 -3.51 12.93 -17.98
CA GLN A 3 -4.64 13.84 -18.22
C GLN A 3 -5.89 13.51 -17.39
N GLN A 4 -6.19 12.23 -17.14
CA GLN A 4 -7.36 11.81 -16.34
C GLN A 4 -7.14 12.10 -14.85
N ILE A 5 -5.93 11.86 -14.34
CA ILE A 5 -5.60 12.13 -12.92
C ILE A 5 -5.46 13.64 -12.68
N GLY A 6 -4.84 14.38 -13.62
CA GLY A 6 -4.68 15.83 -13.55
C GLY A 6 -5.99 16.63 -13.64
N GLN A 7 -7.08 16.04 -14.13
CA GLN A 7 -8.42 16.64 -14.07
C GLN A 7 -9.02 16.61 -12.65
N ILE A 8 -8.59 15.67 -11.81
CA ILE A 8 -9.11 15.50 -10.44
C ILE A 8 -8.14 16.10 -9.41
N ILE A 9 -6.85 16.13 -9.71
CA ILE A 9 -5.81 16.65 -8.81
C ILE A 9 -5.11 17.84 -9.45
N VAL A 10 -5.54 19.02 -9.05
CA VAL A 10 -4.92 20.29 -9.46
C VAL A 10 -3.70 20.57 -8.58
N GLY A 11 -2.55 20.87 -9.20
CA GLY A 11 -1.35 21.35 -8.50
C GLY A 11 -0.38 20.30 -7.96
N GLN A 12 -0.53 19.00 -8.29
CA GLN A 12 0.40 17.94 -7.86
C GLN A 12 1.00 17.12 -9.00
N GLN A 13 1.45 17.80 -10.05
CA GLN A 13 2.03 17.12 -11.22
C GLN A 13 3.33 16.39 -10.86
N ASP A 14 4.18 16.98 -10.03
CA ASP A 14 5.47 16.40 -9.63
C ASP A 14 5.28 15.10 -8.85
N LEU A 15 4.32 15.05 -7.92
CA LEU A 15 3.98 13.83 -7.19
C LEU A 15 3.53 12.73 -8.15
N LEU A 16 2.65 13.06 -9.10
CA LEU A 16 2.18 12.09 -10.08
C LEU A 16 3.32 11.57 -10.96
N GLU A 17 4.25 12.44 -11.35
CA GLU A 17 5.44 12.06 -12.11
C GLU A 17 6.33 11.11 -11.32
N LEU A 18 6.64 11.40 -10.06
CA LEU A 18 7.44 10.53 -9.20
C LEU A 18 6.76 9.17 -8.96
N LEU A 19 5.44 9.15 -8.76
CA LEU A 19 4.68 7.89 -8.63
C LEU A 19 4.75 7.05 -9.91
N LEU A 20 4.67 7.67 -11.09
CA LEU A 20 4.81 6.97 -12.36
C LEU A 20 6.23 6.46 -12.58
N VAL A 21 7.26 7.24 -12.23
CA VAL A 21 8.66 6.83 -12.29
C VAL A 21 8.89 5.62 -11.38
N ALA A 22 8.42 5.68 -10.13
CA ALA A 22 8.53 4.56 -9.21
C ALA A 22 7.80 3.32 -9.73
N LEU A 23 6.59 3.46 -10.27
CA LEU A 23 5.86 2.35 -10.87
C LEU A 23 6.64 1.69 -12.03
N LEU A 24 7.22 2.49 -12.93
CA LEU A 24 7.98 1.98 -14.08
C LEU A 24 9.34 1.40 -13.70
N ALA A 25 9.95 1.91 -12.63
CA ALA A 25 11.19 1.41 -12.07
C ALA A 25 10.96 0.21 -11.13
N ASP A 26 9.70 -0.21 -10.96
CA ASP A 26 9.30 -1.21 -9.98
C ASP A 26 9.84 -0.85 -8.59
N GLY A 27 9.56 0.36 -8.12
CA GLY A 27 10.05 0.91 -6.85
C GLY A 27 8.92 1.26 -5.89
N HIS A 28 9.30 1.55 -4.65
CA HIS A 28 8.40 2.01 -3.59
C HIS A 28 8.59 3.50 -3.32
N VAL A 29 7.53 4.18 -2.89
CA VAL A 29 7.54 5.63 -2.65
C VAL A 29 7.19 5.94 -1.20
N LEU A 30 8.07 6.71 -0.54
CA LEU A 30 7.79 7.31 0.75
C LEU A 30 7.18 8.71 0.54
N LEU A 31 5.96 8.93 1.05
CA LEU A 31 5.21 10.17 0.83
C LEU A 31 5.21 11.10 2.05
N GLU A 32 6.29 11.86 2.24
CA GLU A 32 6.41 12.84 3.32
C GLU A 32 5.80 14.21 2.99
N GLY A 33 5.37 14.96 4.01
CA GLY A 33 4.80 16.30 3.86
C GLY A 33 3.45 16.49 4.54
N VAL A 34 2.97 17.74 4.55
CA VAL A 34 1.86 18.19 5.40
C VAL A 34 0.52 17.48 5.10
N PRO A 35 -0.33 17.24 6.12
CA PRO A 35 -1.68 16.73 5.93
C PRO A 35 -2.51 17.62 4.99
N GLY A 36 -3.46 17.02 4.27
CA GLY A 36 -4.41 17.76 3.44
C GLY A 36 -3.99 18.01 1.99
N VAL A 37 -2.77 17.65 1.58
CA VAL A 37 -2.29 17.79 0.19
C VAL A 37 -2.68 16.60 -0.70
N ALA A 38 -3.91 16.09 -0.56
CA ALA A 38 -4.50 15.07 -1.46
C ALA A 38 -3.67 13.80 -1.78
N LYS A 39 -2.59 13.46 -1.05
CA LYS A 39 -1.71 12.30 -1.34
C LYS A 39 -2.46 10.98 -1.43
N THR A 40 -3.32 10.73 -0.44
CA THR A 40 -4.19 9.55 -0.39
C THR A 40 -5.11 9.46 -1.61
N LEU A 41 -5.65 10.60 -2.05
CA LEU A 41 -6.49 10.67 -3.24
C LEU A 41 -5.66 10.36 -4.50
N THR A 42 -4.44 10.90 -4.61
CA THR A 42 -3.52 10.63 -5.72
C THR A 42 -3.25 9.13 -5.87
N ALA A 43 -2.84 8.45 -4.80
CA ALA A 43 -2.55 7.01 -4.84
C ALA A 43 -3.79 6.19 -5.25
N LYS A 44 -4.97 6.54 -4.70
CA LYS A 44 -6.22 5.85 -5.03
C LYS A 44 -6.65 6.06 -6.49
N LEU A 45 -6.51 7.28 -7.01
CA LEU A 45 -6.82 7.58 -8.40
C LEU A 45 -5.84 6.94 -9.37
N LEU A 46 -4.56 6.85 -8.99
CA LEU A 46 -3.54 6.13 -9.75
C LEU A 46 -3.97 4.67 -9.95
N ALA A 47 -4.27 3.96 -8.87
CA ALA A 47 -4.71 2.56 -8.93
C ALA A 47 -6.00 2.38 -9.74
N ARG A 48 -6.97 3.29 -9.58
CA ARG A 48 -8.20 3.29 -10.41
C ARG A 48 -7.92 3.52 -11.89
N THR A 49 -6.97 4.38 -12.23
CA THR A 49 -6.62 4.66 -13.63
C THR A 49 -5.87 3.49 -14.27
N LEU A 50 -5.16 2.70 -13.46
CA LEU A 50 -4.49 1.45 -13.87
C LEU A 50 -5.41 0.23 -13.89
N ASP A 51 -6.64 0.36 -13.36
CA ASP A 51 -7.59 -0.75 -13.17
C ASP A 51 -7.01 -1.93 -12.36
N VAL A 52 -6.32 -1.60 -11.26
CA VAL A 52 -5.67 -2.59 -10.39
C VAL A 52 -6.22 -2.56 -8.97
N PRO A 53 -6.14 -3.68 -8.23
CA PRO A 53 -6.49 -3.73 -6.81
C PRO A 53 -5.74 -2.66 -6.00
N PHE A 54 -6.50 -1.90 -5.21
CA PHE A 54 -5.99 -0.90 -4.27
C PHE A 54 -6.30 -1.33 -2.84
N SER A 55 -5.29 -1.28 -1.99
CA SER A 55 -5.41 -1.51 -0.55
C SER A 55 -4.89 -0.31 0.23
N ARG A 56 -5.51 -0.04 1.36
CA ARG A 56 -5.10 1.03 2.28
C ARG A 56 -4.95 0.43 3.66
N ILE A 57 -3.77 0.61 4.26
CA ILE A 57 -3.44 0.12 5.60
C ILE A 57 -3.12 1.32 6.48
N GLN A 58 -3.83 1.45 7.59
CA GLN A 58 -3.54 2.43 8.62
C GLN A 58 -2.64 1.77 9.66
N PHE A 59 -1.41 2.26 9.84
CA PHE A 59 -0.53 1.74 10.87
C PHE A 59 -0.93 2.30 12.24
N THR A 60 -1.05 1.39 13.20
CA THR A 60 -1.43 1.67 14.60
C THR A 60 -0.50 0.92 15.56
N PRO A 61 -0.38 1.37 16.83
CA PRO A 61 0.54 0.75 17.79
C PRO A 61 0.26 -0.72 18.11
N ASP A 62 -0.97 -1.18 17.87
CA ASP A 62 -1.47 -2.54 18.11
C ASP A 62 -1.39 -3.45 16.89
N LEU A 63 -1.04 -2.91 15.71
CA LEU A 63 -1.01 -3.66 14.45
C LEU A 63 0.04 -4.79 14.49
N MET A 64 -0.38 -6.01 14.18
CA MET A 64 0.49 -7.19 14.12
C MET A 64 0.95 -7.47 12.68
N PRO A 65 2.10 -8.16 12.49
CA PRO A 65 2.53 -8.58 11.15
C PRO A 65 1.46 -9.35 10.36
N ALA A 66 0.72 -10.23 11.05
CA ALA A 66 -0.35 -11.02 10.44
C ALA A 66 -1.52 -10.17 9.91
N ASP A 67 -1.75 -8.96 10.46
CA ASP A 67 -2.77 -8.04 9.96
C ASP A 67 -2.37 -7.38 8.64
N VAL A 68 -1.07 -7.36 8.33
CA VAL A 68 -0.51 -6.79 7.09
C VAL A 68 -0.26 -7.89 6.05
N LEU A 69 0.41 -8.97 6.48
CA LEU A 69 0.83 -10.08 5.63
C LEU A 69 -0.29 -11.12 5.42
N GLY A 70 -1.20 -11.25 6.37
CA GLY A 70 -2.18 -12.33 6.37
C GLY A 70 -1.78 -13.47 7.29
N THR A 71 -2.61 -14.51 7.31
CA THR A 71 -2.49 -15.61 8.27
C THR A 71 -2.97 -16.93 7.68
N SER A 72 -2.36 -18.02 8.12
CA SER A 72 -2.80 -19.37 7.80
C SER A 72 -3.86 -19.83 8.79
N ILE A 73 -5.08 -20.04 8.31
CA ILE A 73 -6.22 -20.46 9.10
C ILE A 73 -6.41 -21.97 8.94
N PHE A 74 -6.38 -22.69 10.06
CA PHE A 74 -6.69 -24.11 10.05
C PHE A 74 -8.17 -24.34 9.72
N ARG A 75 -8.46 -25.22 8.75
CA ARG A 75 -9.82 -25.65 8.40
C ARG A 75 -10.07 -27.06 8.94
N PRO A 76 -10.74 -27.22 10.10
CA PRO A 76 -10.94 -28.53 10.72
C PRO A 76 -11.70 -29.51 9.83
N ALA A 77 -12.61 -29.00 9.00
CA ALA A 77 -13.39 -29.82 8.07
C ALA A 77 -12.54 -30.50 6.98
N GLN A 78 -11.39 -29.92 6.64
CA GLN A 78 -10.52 -30.38 5.56
C GLN A 78 -9.18 -30.93 6.08
N GLY A 79 -8.87 -30.68 7.36
CA GLY A 79 -7.61 -31.09 7.98
C GLY A 79 -6.39 -30.33 7.43
N ASP A 80 -6.61 -29.19 6.77
CA ASP A 80 -5.58 -28.41 6.11
C ASP A 80 -5.50 -26.96 6.65
N PHE A 81 -4.46 -26.25 6.23
CA PHE A 81 -4.28 -24.82 6.50
C PHE A 81 -4.57 -24.03 5.22
N GLU A 82 -5.45 -23.04 5.31
CA GLU A 82 -5.74 -22.09 4.25
C GLU A 82 -5.01 -20.77 4.53
N PHE A 83 -4.12 -20.36 3.63
CA PHE A 83 -3.55 -19.02 3.72
C PHE A 83 -4.58 -17.97 3.32
N ARG A 84 -4.87 -17.03 4.22
CA ARG A 84 -5.65 -15.83 3.93
C ARG A 84 -4.70 -14.65 3.73
N PRO A 85 -4.55 -14.13 2.50
CA PRO A 85 -3.62 -13.04 2.23
C PRO A 85 -4.06 -11.77 2.94
N GLY A 86 -3.08 -11.06 3.48
CA GLY A 86 -3.29 -9.75 4.07
C GLY A 86 -3.45 -8.64 3.05
N PRO A 87 -3.73 -7.42 3.51
CA PRO A 87 -3.92 -6.25 2.65
C PRO A 87 -2.68 -5.85 1.83
N ILE A 88 -1.49 -6.37 2.14
CA ILE A 88 -0.26 -6.08 1.38
C ILE A 88 -0.25 -6.69 -0.02
N PHE A 89 -1.11 -7.69 -0.29
CA PHE A 89 -1.17 -8.43 -1.57
C PHE A 89 -1.94 -7.71 -2.69
N ALA A 90 -2.28 -6.43 -2.51
CA ALA A 90 -2.85 -5.62 -3.59
C ALA A 90 -1.74 -5.04 -4.48
N SER A 91 -2.07 -4.74 -5.75
CA SER A 91 -1.10 -4.17 -6.70
C SER A 91 -0.63 -2.77 -6.30
N VAL A 92 -1.51 -1.98 -5.67
CA VAL A 92 -1.16 -0.69 -5.09
C VAL A 92 -1.58 -0.68 -3.63
N VAL A 93 -0.60 -0.52 -2.73
CA VAL A 93 -0.83 -0.45 -1.29
C VAL A 93 -0.43 0.93 -0.79
N LEU A 94 -1.37 1.64 -0.16
CA LEU A 94 -1.10 2.88 0.56
C LEU A 94 -1.00 2.59 2.06
N ILE A 95 0.12 2.99 2.66
CA ILE A 95 0.36 2.83 4.09
C ILE A 95 0.38 4.21 4.74
N ASP A 96 -0.59 4.45 5.62
CA ASP A 96 -0.67 5.69 6.40
C ASP A 96 0.00 5.48 7.76
N GLU A 97 0.76 6.49 8.22
CA GLU A 97 1.40 6.53 9.54
C GLU A 97 2.34 5.35 9.82
N ILE A 98 3.20 4.95 8.86
CA ILE A 98 4.14 3.82 9.03
C ILE A 98 4.91 3.86 10.34
N ASN A 99 5.25 5.06 10.82
CA ASN A 99 5.97 5.31 12.07
C ASN A 99 5.20 4.93 13.35
N ARG A 100 3.88 4.66 13.26
CA ARG A 100 3.04 4.31 14.43
C ARG A 100 3.01 2.81 14.74
N ALA A 101 3.38 1.94 13.80
CA ALA A 101 3.39 0.50 14.07
C ALA A 101 4.65 0.08 14.83
N PRO A 102 4.61 -1.04 15.59
CA PRO A 102 5.79 -1.61 16.22
C PRO A 102 6.88 -1.97 15.21
N ALA A 103 8.15 -1.93 15.64
CA ALA A 103 9.31 -2.28 14.80
C ALA A 103 9.15 -3.63 14.11
N LYS A 104 8.64 -4.65 14.82
CA LYS A 104 8.39 -5.99 14.24
C LYS A 104 7.45 -5.98 13.03
N THR A 105 6.42 -5.12 13.03
CA THR A 105 5.43 -5.03 11.96
C THR A 105 6.00 -4.23 10.78
N GLN A 106 6.82 -3.21 11.06
CA GLN A 106 7.55 -2.48 10.02
C GLN A 106 8.61 -3.38 9.35
N SER A 107 9.36 -4.17 10.12
CA SER A 107 10.35 -5.11 9.57
C SER A 107 9.69 -6.15 8.66
N ALA A 108 8.57 -6.73 9.10
CA ALA A 108 7.82 -7.69 8.29
C ALA A 108 7.28 -7.09 6.98
N LEU A 109 6.89 -5.81 6.99
CA LEU A 109 6.55 -5.08 5.78
C LEU A 109 7.77 -4.93 4.86
N PHE A 110 8.92 -4.50 5.39
CA PHE A 110 10.13 -4.28 4.59
C PHE A 110 10.70 -5.57 3.99
N GLU A 111 10.61 -6.67 4.72
CA GLU A 111 10.98 -8.00 4.22
C GLU A 111 10.20 -8.34 2.94
N VAL A 112 8.88 -8.10 2.93
CA VAL A 112 8.06 -8.29 1.71
C VAL A 112 8.37 -7.29 0.60
N MET A 113 8.83 -6.09 0.94
CA MET A 113 9.27 -5.10 -0.05
C MET A 113 10.63 -5.48 -0.67
N GLU A 114 11.47 -6.21 0.07
CA GLU A 114 12.80 -6.66 -0.37
C GLU A 114 12.75 -8.00 -1.12
N GLU A 115 11.96 -8.97 -0.64
CA GLU A 115 11.88 -10.35 -1.15
C GLU A 115 11.11 -10.52 -2.48
N ARG A 116 11.31 -9.60 -3.42
CA ARG A 116 10.67 -9.68 -4.75
C ARG A 116 11.18 -10.84 -5.60
#